data_AF-A0A821EGG8-F1
#
_entry.id   AF-A0A821EGG8-F1
#
_cell.length_a   1.000
_cell.length_b   1.000
_cell.length_c   1.000
_cell.angle_alpha   90.00
_cell.angle_beta   90.00
_cell.angle_gamma   90.00
#
_symmetry.space_group_name_H-M   'P 1'
#
loop_
_entity.id
_entity.type
_entity.pdbx_description
1 polymer ?
#
loop_
_entity_poly.entity_id
_entity_poly.type
_entity_poly.pdbx_seq_one_letter_code
_entity_poly.pdbx_strand_id
1 'polypeptide(L)' 'TSVAYDYTIRSTVPGFVVITTESVKPYPHSPLFRYVNSGNDVKRNFIHILPPRRQAFFRLIDQL' A
#
# COMPACT_ATOMS: atom_id res chain seq x y z
N THR A 1 -1.21 -3.03 3.67
CA THR A 1 -0.76 -4.40 3.30
C THR A 1 0.48 -4.72 4.09
N SER A 2 0.69 -5.98 4.44
CA SER A 2 1.92 -6.50 5.04
C SER A 2 2.48 -7.62 4.17
N VAL A 3 3.81 -7.81 4.22
CA VAL A 3 4.51 -8.85 3.46
C VAL A 3 5.20 -9.76 4.47
N ALA A 4 4.95 -11.07 4.38
CA ALA A 4 5.58 -12.09 5.21
C ALA A 4 6.93 -12.56 4.62
N TYR A 5 7.71 -13.30 5.39
CA TYR A 5 9.03 -13.80 4.98
C TYR A 5 9.00 -14.74 3.77
N ASP A 6 7.87 -15.41 3.54
CA ASP A 6 7.59 -16.26 2.38
C ASP A 6 7.07 -15.46 1.17
N TYR A 7 7.14 -14.14 1.22
CA TYR A 7 6.62 -13.21 0.22
C TYR A 7 5.09 -13.23 0.08
N THR A 8 4.37 -13.88 0.99
CA THR A 8 2.91 -13.80 1.02
C THR A 8 2.48 -12.39 1.42
N ILE A 9 1.60 -11.78 0.61
CA ILE A 9 1.03 -10.47 0.89
C ILE A 9 -0.31 -10.66 1.59
N ARG A 10 -0.46 -10.01 2.75
CA ARG A 10 -1.72 -10.02 3.51
C ARG A 10 -2.28 -8.62 3.61
N SER A 11 -3.60 -8.52 3.54
CA SER A 11 -4.25 -7.26 3.87
C SER A 11 -4.22 -7.03 5.39
N THR A 12 -3.98 -5.80 5.79
CA THR A 12 -4.06 -5.34 7.18
C THR A 12 -5.44 -4.77 7.53
N VAL A 13 -6.30 -4.54 6.54
CA VAL A 13 -7.64 -3.95 6.68
C VAL A 13 -8.63 -4.58 5.69
N PRO A 14 -9.93 -4.65 5.98
CA PRO A 14 -10.92 -5.02 4.98
C PRO A 14 -10.99 -3.94 3.89
N GLY A 15 -11.25 -4.34 2.63
CA GLY A 15 -11.34 -3.41 1.51
C GLY A 15 -11.28 -4.08 0.14
N PHE A 16 -11.35 -3.26 -0.90
CA PHE A 16 -11.21 -3.70 -2.30
C PHE A 16 -9.75 -3.76 -2.70
N VAL A 17 -9.36 -4.84 -3.38
CA VAL A 17 -8.02 -4.98 -3.95
C VAL A 17 -7.93 -4.17 -5.24
N VAL A 18 -6.91 -3.32 -5.34
CA VAL A 18 -6.59 -2.60 -6.57
C VAL A 18 -5.15 -2.88 -6.94
N ILE A 19 -4.91 -3.21 -8.21
CA ILE A 19 -3.58 -3.41 -8.77
C ILE A 19 -3.26 -2.21 -9.66
N THR A 20 -2.14 -1.56 -9.41
CA THR A 20 -1.66 -0.40 -10.17
C THR A 20 -0.27 -0.67 -10.71
N THR A 21 0.10 0.00 -11.81
CA THR A 21 1.47 0.01 -12.33
C THR A 21 2.15 1.31 -11.92
N GLU A 22 3.19 1.23 -11.09
CA GLU A 22 3.86 2.40 -10.52
C GLU A 22 5.38 2.32 -10.68
N SER A 23 6.03 3.49 -10.70
CA SER A 23 7.48 3.63 -10.67
C SER A 23 8.04 3.25 -9.30
N VAL A 24 9.02 2.34 -9.28
CA VAL A 24 9.64 1.83 -8.06
C VAL A 24 10.55 2.89 -7.45
N LYS A 25 10.43 3.10 -6.14
CA LYS A 25 11.33 3.91 -5.33
C LYS A 25 12.08 3.03 -4.33
N PRO A 26 13.17 2.39 -4.74
CA PRO A 26 13.87 1.42 -3.90
C PRO A 26 14.60 2.10 -2.73
N TYR A 27 14.76 1.40 -1.61
CA TYR A 27 15.60 1.86 -0.50
C TYR A 27 17.10 1.85 -0.87
N PRO A 28 17.95 2.65 -0.21
CA PRO A 28 19.39 2.77 -0.54
C PRO A 28 20.17 1.45 -0.58
N HIS A 29 19.80 0.47 0.24
CA HIS A 29 20.44 -0.84 0.32
C HIS A 29 19.89 -1.85 -0.71
N SER A 30 18.85 -1.49 -1.47
CA SER A 30 18.30 -2.34 -2.52
C SER A 30 19.29 -2.45 -3.69
N PRO A 31 19.43 -3.64 -4.30
CA PRO A 31 20.20 -3.81 -5.53
C PRO A 31 19.74 -2.89 -6.69
N LEU A 32 18.47 -2.50 -6.68
CA LEU A 32 17.88 -1.63 -7.70
C LEU A 32 18.17 -0.14 -7.49
N PHE A 33 18.70 0.25 -6.32
CA PHE A 33 18.85 1.65 -5.95
C PHE A 33 19.72 2.44 -6.93
N ARG A 34 20.91 1.93 -7.26
CA ARG A 34 21.83 2.62 -8.17
C ARG A 34 21.23 2.82 -9.56
N TYR A 35 20.52 1.81 -10.06
CA TYR A 35 19.90 1.84 -11.39
C TYR A 35 18.77 2.87 -11.47
N VAL A 36 17.88 2.90 -10.46
CA VAL A 36 16.79 3.89 -10.42
C VAL A 36 17.34 5.30 -10.16
N ASN A 37 18.31 5.43 -9.24
CA ASN A 37 18.90 6.73 -8.90
C ASN A 37 19.73 7.34 -10.03
N SER A 38 20.16 6.55 -11.01
CA SER A 38 20.79 7.07 -12.24
C SER A 38 19.78 7.57 -13.28
N GLY A 39 18.49 7.68 -12.93
CA GLY A 39 17.44 8.24 -13.78
C GLY A 39 16.65 7.22 -14.58
N ASN A 40 16.89 5.91 -14.41
CA ASN A 40 16.11 4.89 -15.09
C ASN A 40 14.78 4.65 -14.37
N ASP A 41 13.69 4.55 -15.15
CA ASP A 41 12.37 4.22 -14.61
C ASP A 41 12.16 2.70 -14.61
N VAL A 42 11.75 2.17 -13.45
CA VAL A 42 11.37 0.77 -13.30
C VAL A 42 9.92 0.73 -12.86
N LYS A 43 9.03 0.23 -13.71
CA LYS A 43 7.61 0.09 -13.40
C LYS A 43 7.30 -1.31 -12.89
N ARG A 44 6.51 -1.40 -11.81
CA ARG A 44 6.05 -2.66 -11.21
C ARG A 44 4.60 -2.57 -10.81
N ASN A 45 3.98 -3.74 -10.67
CA ASN A 45 2.62 -3.83 -10.15
C ASN A 45 2.65 -3.71 -8.63
N PHE A 46 1.83 -2.82 -8.07
CA PHE A 46 1.62 -2.66 -6.63
C PHE A 46 0.20 -3.06 -6.28
N ILE A 47 0.04 -3.65 -5.09
CA ILE A 47 -1.25 -4.09 -4.56
C ILE A 47 -1.67 -3.13 -3.45
N HIS A 48 -2.78 -2.46 -3.68
CA HIS A 48 -3.43 -1.55 -2.74
C HIS A 48 -4.72 -2.16 -2.21
N ILE A 49 -5.07 -1.76 -1.00
CA ILE A 49 -6.36 -2.10 -0.39
C ILE A 49 -7.08 -0.79 -0.16
N LEU A 50 -8.17 -0.57 -0.89
CA LEU A 50 -9.05 0.57 -0.70
C LEU A 50 -10.02 0.24 0.45
N PRO A 51 -9.87 0.87 1.62
CA PRO A 51 -10.76 0.60 2.74
C PRO A 51 -12.20 1.04 2.37
N PRO A 52 -13.22 0.33 2.87
CA PRO A 52 -14.59 0.78 2.69
C PRO A 52 -14.75 2.17 3.32
N ARG A 53 -15.60 3.01 2.71
CA ARG A 53 -15.95 4.30 3.31
C ARG A 53 -16.50 4.02 4.72
N ARG A 54 -15.80 4.48 5.75
CA ARG A 54 -16.31 4.44 7.12
C ARG A 54 -17.44 5.46 7.21
N GLN A 55 -18.68 5.00 7.11
CA GLN A 55 -19.80 5.76 7.66
C GLN A 55 -19.64 5.72 9.17
N ALA A 56 -19.01 6.75 9.74
CA ALA A 56 -19.02 6.94 11.17
C ALA A 56 -20.42 7.42 11.55
N PHE A 57 -21.17 6.58 12.28
CA PHE A 57 -22.42 7.00 12.88
C PHE A 57 -22.09 7.68 14.20
N PHE A 58 -22.43 8.96 14.31
CA PHE A 58 -22.43 9.64 15.60
C PHE A 58 -23.65 9.14 16.37
N ARG A 59 -23.43 8.61 17.57
CA ARG A 59 -24.50 8.26 18.50
C ARG A 59 -24.59 9.36 19.54
N LEU A 60 -25.77 9.93 19.75
CA LEU A 60 -26.02 10.81 20.88
C LEU A 60 -25.84 9.98 22.17
N ILE A 61 -24.92 10.39 23.03
CA ILE A 61 -24.62 9.72 24.30
C ILE A 61 -25.47 10.31 25.43
N ASP A 62 -25.64 11.64 25.44
CA ASP A 62 -26.44 12.35 26.43
C ASP A 62 -26.87 13.73 25.91
N GLN A 63 -27.93 14.31 26.47
CA GLN A 63 -28.39 15.67 26.20
C GLN A 63 -28.57 16.39 27.55
N LEU A 64 -27.75 17.44 27.76
CA LEU A 64 -27.80 18.31 28.94
C LEU A 64 -29.14 19.04 29.09
#